data_AF-A0A226D2M4-F1
#
_entry.id   AF-A0A226D2M4-F1
#
_cell.length_a   1.000
_cell.length_b   1.000
_cell.length_c   1.000
_cell.angle_alpha   90.00
_cell.angle_beta   90.00
_cell.angle_gamma   90.00
#
_symmetry.space_group_name_H-M   'P 1'
#
loop_
_entity.id
_entity.type
_entity.pdbx_description
1 polymer ?
#
loop_
_entity_poly.entity_id
_entity_poly.type
_entity_poly.pdbx_seq_one_letter_code
_entity_poly.pdbx_strand_id
1 'polypeptide(L)'
;MEEVLETTFVVLEEENLEQYKVTLKENFLTDDILKSLLHSGTLSSTLAEIIPPLGHRLQIQGGLGRKWPLENIAVTVNSSGDIELATHDTSEVPIQDIKTLLKQHDINTRTNHGSQIIGIADSRNPLQLSLRKKLVSITCLALMNKTSSTRPSTDQRRQLADCIVEQFFPYMTEDERLNLKDAFFTPSCTFQNSRGKRTSKRPSGFIQSYFVNFWQANKPIPKICNEKLEMAIEDDELSQEEFLSIQEWLKANRGPPAKIFENL
;
A
#
# COMPACT_ATOMS: atom_id res chain seq x y z
N MET A 1 40.59 19.07 5.82
CA MET A 1 39.50 19.87 5.24
C MET A 1 38.56 18.84 4.65
N GLU A 2 37.63 18.33 5.46
CA GLU A 2 36.66 17.32 5.02
C GLU A 2 35.57 18.05 4.23
N GLU A 3 35.48 17.79 2.93
CA GLU A 3 34.26 18.07 2.18
C GLU A 3 33.15 17.22 2.80
N VAL A 4 32.29 17.88 3.59
CA VAL A 4 31.01 17.31 3.97
C VAL A 4 30.19 17.26 2.68
N LEU A 5 30.24 16.11 2.00
CA LEU A 5 29.31 15.79 0.92
C LEU A 5 27.90 15.97 1.49
N GLU A 6 27.27 17.06 1.10
CA GLU A 6 25.87 17.35 1.41
C GLU A 6 25.06 16.30 0.64
N THR A 7 24.81 15.15 1.26
CA THR A 7 23.94 14.11 0.70
C THR A 7 22.53 14.66 0.67
N THR A 8 22.17 15.27 -0.46
CA THR A 8 20.82 15.74 -0.73
C THR A 8 19.96 14.53 -1.03
N PHE A 9 19.09 14.14 -0.09
CA PHE A 9 18.07 13.13 -0.35
C PHE A 9 16.97 13.72 -1.24
N VAL A 10 17.27 13.89 -2.54
CA VAL A 10 16.38 14.61 -3.45
C VAL A 10 15.02 13.90 -3.59
N VAL A 11 15.00 12.57 -3.47
CA VAL A 11 13.73 11.81 -3.47
C VAL A 11 12.87 12.12 -2.24
N LEU A 12 13.47 12.44 -1.09
CA LEU A 12 12.67 12.86 0.07
C LEU A 12 12.03 14.24 -0.15
N GLU A 13 12.68 15.14 -0.89
CA GLU A 13 12.10 16.44 -1.24
C GLU A 13 10.95 16.29 -2.25
N GLU A 14 11.18 15.51 -3.31
CA GLU A 14 10.18 15.27 -4.36
C GLU A 14 8.92 14.57 -3.80
N GLU A 15 9.08 13.71 -2.79
CA GLU A 15 7.99 12.96 -2.17
C GLU A 15 7.35 13.66 -0.95
N ASN A 16 7.76 14.87 -0.58
CA ASN A 16 7.34 15.56 0.65
C ASN A 16 7.57 14.72 1.93
N LEU A 17 8.75 14.09 2.01
CA LEU A 17 9.19 13.19 3.08
C LEU A 17 10.50 13.67 3.74
N GLU A 18 10.79 14.97 3.69
CA GLU A 18 12.01 15.59 4.19
C GLU A 18 12.23 15.37 5.69
N GLN A 19 11.16 15.09 6.45
CA GLN A 19 11.26 14.72 7.86
C GLN A 19 12.17 13.50 8.11
N TYR A 20 12.41 12.65 7.11
CA TYR A 20 13.28 11.49 7.23
C TYR A 20 14.75 11.76 6.89
N LYS A 21 15.12 12.97 6.44
CA LYS A 21 16.51 13.30 6.08
C LYS A 21 17.49 13.05 7.22
N VAL A 22 17.15 13.50 8.42
CA VAL A 22 17.98 13.31 9.62
C VAL A 22 18.09 11.82 9.96
N THR A 23 16.96 11.10 9.97
CA THR A 23 16.93 9.66 10.25
C THR A 23 17.76 8.84 9.27
N LEU A 24 17.66 9.12 7.96
CA LEU A 24 18.47 8.40 6.96
C LEU A 24 19.97 8.71 7.13
N LYS A 25 20.31 9.96 7.43
CA LYS A 25 21.70 10.38 7.68
C LYS A 25 22.30 9.72 8.94
N GLU A 26 21.55 9.68 10.04
CA GLU A 26 21.95 9.02 11.30
C GLU A 26 22.15 7.51 11.14
N ASN A 27 21.47 6.89 10.17
CA ASN A 27 21.62 5.49 9.83
C ASN A 27 22.60 5.24 8.67
N PHE A 28 23.43 6.24 8.34
CA PHE A 28 24.45 6.18 7.28
C PHE A 28 23.90 5.75 5.91
N LEU A 29 22.63 6.04 5.62
CA LEU A 29 22.02 5.78 4.33
C LEU A 29 22.26 7.00 3.43
N THR A 30 22.98 6.82 2.33
CA THR A 30 23.15 7.83 1.28
C THR A 30 22.28 7.50 0.07
N ASP A 31 22.11 8.43 -0.88
CA ASP A 31 21.37 8.18 -2.13
C ASP A 31 21.90 6.95 -2.88
N ASP A 32 23.23 6.77 -2.92
CA ASP A 32 23.86 5.59 -3.53
C ASP A 32 23.51 4.28 -2.81
N ILE A 33 23.45 4.30 -1.48
CA ILE A 33 23.05 3.14 -0.69
C ILE A 33 21.57 2.84 -0.88
N LEU A 34 20.71 3.86 -0.88
CA LEU A 34 19.27 3.69 -1.14
C LEU A 34 19.03 3.12 -2.54
N LYS A 35 19.79 3.57 -3.53
CA LYS A 35 19.77 3.03 -4.90
C LYS A 35 20.25 1.57 -4.95
N SER A 36 21.34 1.24 -4.26
CA SER A 36 21.82 -0.14 -4.16
C SER A 36 20.78 -1.07 -3.51
N LEU A 37 20.18 -0.61 -2.40
CA LEU A 37 19.12 -1.33 -1.68
C LEU A 37 17.84 -1.49 -2.51
N LEU A 38 17.52 -0.50 -3.34
CA LEU A 38 16.41 -0.59 -4.30
C LEU A 38 16.68 -1.71 -5.31
N HIS A 39 17.86 -1.72 -5.92
CA HIS A 39 18.24 -2.72 -6.93
C HIS A 39 18.38 -4.13 -6.36
N SER A 40 18.81 -4.29 -5.10
CA SER A 40 18.87 -5.58 -4.42
C SER A 40 17.50 -6.08 -3.93
N GLY A 41 16.47 -5.23 -3.98
CA GLY A 41 15.13 -5.55 -3.47
C GLY A 41 15.02 -5.57 -1.94
N THR A 42 16.03 -5.09 -1.21
CA THR A 42 16.07 -5.10 0.27
C THR A 42 15.70 -3.76 0.90
N LEU A 43 15.46 -2.72 0.10
CA LEU A 43 15.16 -1.38 0.59
C LEU A 43 14.00 -1.34 1.60
N SER A 44 12.85 -1.94 1.28
CA SER A 44 11.67 -1.87 2.16
C SER A 44 11.91 -2.53 3.53
N SER A 45 12.70 -3.62 3.56
CA SER A 45 13.13 -4.26 4.80
C SER A 45 14.12 -3.40 5.59
N THR A 46 15.09 -2.79 4.94
CA THR A 46 16.07 -1.91 5.61
C THR A 46 15.41 -0.66 6.18
N LEU A 47 14.48 -0.06 5.44
CA LEU A 47 13.74 1.11 5.93
C LEU A 47 12.75 0.76 7.05
N ALA A 48 12.40 -0.52 7.25
CA ALA A 48 11.40 -0.92 8.24
C ALA A 48 11.78 -0.57 9.68
N GLU A 49 13.08 -0.54 9.97
CA GLU A 49 13.61 -0.29 11.32
C GLU A 49 13.63 1.20 11.67
N ILE A 50 13.62 2.07 10.65
CA ILE A 50 13.88 3.51 10.81
C ILE A 50 12.75 4.40 10.28
N ILE A 51 11.91 3.89 9.38
CA ILE A 51 10.71 4.56 8.87
C ILE A 51 9.51 3.65 9.16
N PRO A 52 8.87 3.81 10.34
CA PRO A 52 7.77 2.95 10.75
C PRO A 52 6.60 2.90 9.74
N PRO A 53 6.13 4.04 9.16
CA PRO A 53 5.02 4.03 8.23
C PRO A 53 5.39 3.32 6.91
N LEU A 54 4.69 2.24 6.59
CA LEU A 54 4.89 1.54 5.30
C LEU A 54 4.55 2.42 4.10
N GLY A 55 3.54 3.29 4.22
CA GLY A 55 3.17 4.21 3.15
C GLY A 55 4.34 5.09 2.72
N HIS A 56 5.08 5.64 3.67
CA HIS A 56 6.27 6.45 3.39
C HIS A 56 7.41 5.62 2.82
N ARG A 57 7.64 4.40 3.33
CA ARG A 57 8.65 3.48 2.76
C ARG A 57 8.37 3.15 1.29
N LEU A 58 7.12 2.84 0.97
CA LEU A 58 6.68 2.57 -0.40
C LEU A 58 6.79 3.81 -1.28
N GLN A 59 6.49 4.98 -0.72
CA GLN A 59 6.59 6.24 -1.45
C GLN A 59 8.05 6.57 -1.78
N ILE A 60 8.98 6.39 -0.82
CA ILE A 60 10.43 6.48 -1.05
C ILE A 60 10.86 5.48 -2.11
N GLN A 61 10.50 4.20 -1.97
CA GLN A 61 10.83 3.16 -2.94
C GLN A 61 10.32 3.51 -4.35
N GLY A 62 9.07 3.98 -4.45
CA GLY A 62 8.48 4.41 -5.72
C GLY A 62 9.15 5.64 -6.32
N GLY A 63 9.51 6.64 -5.51
CA GLY A 63 10.25 7.82 -5.94
C GLY A 63 11.65 7.46 -6.44
N LEU A 64 12.39 6.64 -5.69
CA LEU A 64 13.69 6.12 -6.11
C LEU A 64 13.57 5.31 -7.42
N GLY A 65 12.55 4.47 -7.57
CA GLY A 65 12.33 3.65 -8.77
C GLY A 65 11.96 4.46 -10.01
N ARG A 66 11.31 5.62 -9.87
CA ARG A 66 11.08 6.55 -10.98
C ARG A 66 12.36 7.28 -11.40
N LYS A 67 13.20 7.62 -10.42
CA LYS A 67 14.42 8.40 -10.62
C LYS A 67 15.60 7.55 -11.12
N TRP A 68 15.68 6.32 -10.64
CA TRP A 68 16.66 5.31 -11.03
C TRP A 68 15.94 4.03 -11.45
N PRO A 69 15.29 4.04 -12.62
CA PRO A 69 14.73 2.82 -13.18
C PRO A 69 15.87 1.81 -13.37
N LEU A 70 15.58 0.54 -13.11
CA LEU A 70 16.49 -0.54 -13.47
C LEU A 70 16.71 -0.48 -14.98
N GLU A 71 17.91 -0.07 -15.42
CA GLU A 71 18.33 -0.39 -16.78
C GLU A 71 18.33 -1.91 -16.86
N ASN A 72 17.42 -2.45 -17.69
CA ASN A 72 17.37 -3.88 -17.95
C ASN A 72 18.79 -4.33 -18.31
N ILE A 73 19.41 -5.13 -17.44
CA ILE A 73 20.59 -5.88 -17.79
C ILE A 73 20.12 -6.83 -18.89
N ALA A 74 20.35 -6.41 -20.14
CA ALA A 74 20.19 -7.23 -21.31
C ALA A 74 21.13 -8.41 -21.15
N VAL A 75 20.60 -9.54 -20.69
CA VAL A 75 21.22 -10.84 -20.93
C VAL A 75 21.26 -10.97 -22.45
N THR A 76 22.47 -10.85 -23.00
CA THR A 76 22.75 -10.99 -24.41
C THR A 76 22.41 -12.43 -24.80
N VAL A 77 21.21 -12.63 -25.35
CA VAL A 77 20.91 -13.81 -26.15
C VAL A 77 21.09 -13.39 -27.60
N ASN A 78 22.04 -14.05 -28.24
CA ASN A 78 22.54 -13.70 -29.55
C ASN A 78 21.44 -13.57 -30.61
N SER A 79 21.68 -12.57 -31.47
CA SER A 79 21.04 -12.18 -32.71
C SER A 79 20.37 -13.30 -33.52
N SER A 80 19.17 -13.01 -34.03
CA SER A 80 18.87 -12.94 -35.47
C SER A 80 17.51 -12.24 -35.64
N GLY A 81 17.45 -11.26 -36.54
CA GLY A 81 16.35 -10.32 -36.67
C GLY A 81 15.09 -10.89 -37.31
N ASP A 82 13.97 -10.25 -37.00
CA ASP A 82 13.10 -9.57 -37.97
C ASP A 82 12.19 -8.62 -37.19
N ILE A 83 11.99 -7.41 -37.74
CA ILE A 83 11.15 -6.36 -37.14
C ILE A 83 9.69 -6.74 -37.41
N GLU A 84 9.06 -7.40 -36.45
CA GLU A 84 7.60 -7.43 -36.36
C GLU A 84 7.13 -6.46 -35.27
N LEU A 85 6.20 -5.59 -35.68
CA LEU A 85 5.52 -4.60 -34.87
C LEU A 85 4.62 -5.30 -33.85
N ALA A 86 5.22 -5.87 -32.81
CA ALA A 86 4.51 -6.53 -31.73
C ALA A 86 3.93 -5.46 -30.81
N THR A 87 2.60 -5.37 -30.81
CA THR A 87 1.81 -4.75 -29.74
C THR A 87 2.39 -5.14 -28.39
N HIS A 88 2.65 -4.13 -27.56
CA HIS A 88 3.06 -4.25 -26.16
C HIS A 88 2.15 -5.22 -25.41
N ASP A 89 2.52 -6.49 -25.41
CA ASP A 89 1.92 -7.50 -24.55
C ASP A 89 2.55 -7.30 -23.17
N THR A 90 1.82 -6.64 -22.28
CA THR A 90 2.11 -6.67 -20.86
C THR A 90 1.91 -8.09 -20.36
N SER A 91 2.89 -8.96 -20.62
CA SER A 91 3.08 -10.21 -19.89
C SER A 91 3.45 -9.84 -18.45
N GLU A 92 2.44 -9.43 -17.68
CA GLU A 92 2.50 -9.20 -16.24
C GLU A 92 3.00 -10.48 -15.58
N VAL A 93 4.20 -10.42 -15.02
CA VAL A 93 4.79 -11.50 -14.22
C VAL A 93 3.76 -11.95 -13.17
N PRO A 94 3.29 -13.20 -13.19
CA PRO A 94 2.26 -13.67 -12.28
C PRO A 94 2.63 -13.35 -10.84
N ILE A 95 1.61 -13.03 -10.04
CA ILE A 95 1.79 -12.63 -8.65
C ILE A 95 2.36 -13.82 -7.87
N GLN A 96 3.69 -13.82 -7.76
CA GLN A 96 4.58 -14.28 -6.70
C GLN A 96 4.16 -15.57 -5.97
N ASP A 97 5.08 -16.52 -5.82
CA ASP A 97 4.88 -17.71 -4.99
C ASP A 97 4.47 -17.32 -3.56
N ILE A 98 3.18 -17.51 -3.25
CA ILE A 98 2.56 -17.08 -2.00
C ILE A 98 3.08 -17.95 -0.85
N LYS A 99 3.36 -19.24 -1.09
CA LYS A 99 3.92 -20.11 -0.06
C LYS A 99 5.33 -19.66 0.33
N THR A 100 6.16 -19.28 -0.64
CA THR A 100 7.50 -18.73 -0.37
C THR A 100 7.43 -17.40 0.38
N LEU A 101 6.52 -16.51 -0.04
CA LEU A 101 6.26 -15.23 0.60
C LEU A 101 5.84 -15.38 2.07
N LEU A 102 4.97 -16.35 2.38
CA LEU A 102 4.58 -16.66 3.76
C LEU A 102 5.76 -17.15 4.61
N LYS A 103 6.61 -18.03 4.05
CA LYS A 103 7.83 -18.49 4.74
C LYS A 103 8.81 -17.35 5.00
N GLN A 104 8.98 -16.46 4.03
CA GLN A 104 9.88 -15.31 4.16
C GLN A 104 9.36 -14.31 5.20
N HIS A 105 8.04 -14.10 5.27
CA HIS A 105 7.42 -13.30 6.31
C HIS A 105 7.68 -13.88 7.72
N ASP A 106 7.56 -15.20 7.90
CA ASP A 106 7.84 -15.87 9.17
C ASP A 106 9.29 -15.62 9.62
N ILE A 107 10.26 -15.74 8.71
CA ILE A 107 11.67 -15.45 8.97
C ILE A 107 11.86 -14.00 9.40
N ASN A 108 11.31 -13.05 8.64
CA ASN A 108 11.51 -11.62 8.86
C ASN A 108 10.85 -11.13 10.15
N THR A 109 9.70 -11.69 10.52
CA THR A 109 8.93 -11.27 11.71
C THR A 109 9.16 -12.14 12.93
N ARG A 110 9.96 -13.21 12.81
CA ARG A 110 10.13 -14.25 13.85
C ARG A 110 8.80 -14.81 14.35
N THR A 111 7.84 -14.98 13.43
CA THR A 111 6.52 -15.59 13.70
C THR A 111 6.39 -16.93 12.96
N ASN A 112 5.29 -17.66 13.20
CA ASN A 112 5.01 -18.95 12.54
C ASN A 112 3.66 -18.94 11.80
N HIS A 113 3.10 -17.76 11.52
CA HIS A 113 1.77 -17.64 10.93
C HIS A 113 1.74 -18.19 9.50
N GLY A 114 2.76 -17.94 8.70
CA GLY A 114 2.88 -18.44 7.34
C GLY A 114 2.92 -19.97 7.31
N SER A 115 3.74 -20.56 8.15
CA SER A 115 3.88 -22.01 8.32
C SER A 115 2.57 -22.66 8.78
N GLN A 116 1.84 -22.04 9.71
CA GLN A 116 0.50 -22.48 10.13
C GLN A 116 -0.52 -22.44 9.00
N ILE A 117 -0.55 -21.34 8.22
CA ILE A 117 -1.46 -21.19 7.07
C ILE A 117 -1.18 -22.29 6.04
N ILE A 118 0.08 -22.51 5.70
CA ILE A 118 0.50 -23.55 4.74
C ILE A 118 0.09 -24.94 5.25
N GLY A 119 0.40 -25.29 6.50
CA GLY A 119 0.07 -26.61 7.05
C GLY A 119 -1.44 -26.87 7.12
N ILE A 120 -2.25 -25.87 7.46
CA ILE A 120 -3.72 -26.00 7.49
C ILE A 120 -4.29 -26.16 6.08
N ALA A 121 -3.78 -25.40 5.12
CA ALA A 121 -4.25 -25.53 3.74
C ALA A 121 -3.82 -26.85 3.08
N ASP A 122 -2.58 -27.30 3.32
CA ASP A 122 -2.07 -28.58 2.82
C ASP A 122 -2.82 -29.78 3.44
N SER A 123 -3.26 -29.65 4.70
CA SER A 123 -4.16 -30.62 5.35
C SER A 123 -5.63 -30.49 4.93
N ARG A 124 -5.94 -29.64 3.95
CA ARG A 124 -7.29 -29.40 3.39
C ARG A 124 -8.32 -28.95 4.43
N ASN A 125 -7.84 -28.34 5.51
CA ASN A 125 -8.69 -27.80 6.54
C ASN A 125 -9.05 -26.33 6.22
N PRO A 126 -10.25 -25.88 6.58
CA PRO A 126 -10.64 -24.49 6.36
C PRO A 126 -9.79 -23.54 7.22
N LEU A 127 -9.23 -22.51 6.58
CA LEU A 127 -8.49 -21.47 7.30
C LEU A 127 -9.43 -20.70 8.24
N GLN A 128 -9.06 -20.67 9.52
CA GLN A 128 -9.70 -19.84 10.54
C GLN A 128 -9.65 -18.36 10.16
N LEU A 129 -10.60 -17.58 10.67
CA LEU A 129 -10.74 -16.15 10.31
C LEU A 129 -9.48 -15.34 10.61
N SER A 130 -8.80 -15.60 11.73
CA SER A 130 -7.56 -14.94 12.12
C SER A 130 -6.43 -15.19 11.11
N LEU A 131 -6.21 -16.45 10.74
CA LEU A 131 -5.19 -16.86 9.77
C LEU A 131 -5.52 -16.38 8.35
N ARG A 132 -6.80 -16.33 7.99
CA ARG A 132 -7.24 -15.74 6.71
C ARG A 132 -6.94 -14.24 6.64
N LYS A 133 -7.20 -13.49 7.71
CA LYS A 133 -6.82 -12.07 7.80
C LYS A 133 -5.30 -11.90 7.68
N LYS A 134 -4.52 -12.80 8.30
CA LYS A 134 -3.06 -12.79 8.19
C LYS A 134 -2.60 -13.07 6.76
N LEU A 135 -3.08 -14.14 6.13
CA LEU A 135 -2.82 -14.46 4.72
C LEU A 135 -3.04 -13.23 3.84
N VAL A 136 -4.25 -12.66 3.87
CA VAL A 136 -4.61 -11.48 3.07
C VAL A 136 -3.68 -10.30 3.37
N SER A 137 -3.39 -10.04 4.64
CA SER A 137 -2.50 -8.93 5.00
C SER A 137 -1.10 -9.11 4.42
N ILE A 138 -0.49 -10.29 4.56
CA ILE A 138 0.88 -10.54 4.12
C ILE A 138 0.92 -10.47 2.58
N THR A 139 -0.05 -11.07 1.89
CA THR A 139 -0.08 -11.08 0.43
C THR A 139 -0.38 -9.71 -0.18
N CYS A 140 -1.28 -8.92 0.43
CA CYS A 140 -1.54 -7.56 -0.03
C CYS A 140 -0.35 -6.63 0.21
N LEU A 141 0.37 -6.78 1.33
CA LEU A 141 1.62 -6.07 1.58
C LEU A 141 2.67 -6.37 0.51
N ALA A 142 2.86 -7.65 0.20
CA ALA A 142 3.79 -8.07 -0.84
C ALA A 142 3.38 -7.54 -2.22
N LEU A 143 2.08 -7.52 -2.54
CA LEU A 143 1.59 -6.91 -3.78
C LEU A 143 1.93 -5.42 -3.86
N MET A 144 1.75 -4.67 -2.76
CA MET A 144 2.12 -3.25 -2.71
C MET A 144 3.63 -3.05 -2.89
N ASN A 145 4.45 -3.89 -2.27
CA ASN A 145 5.91 -3.86 -2.43
C ASN A 145 6.33 -4.17 -3.87
N LYS A 146 5.75 -5.21 -4.50
CA LYS A 146 6.06 -5.63 -5.88
C LYS A 146 5.68 -4.57 -6.90
N THR A 147 4.55 -3.88 -6.66
CA THR A 147 4.05 -2.83 -7.57
C THR A 147 4.54 -1.44 -7.22
N SER A 148 5.33 -1.29 -6.14
CA SER A 148 5.74 0.00 -5.56
C SER A 148 4.58 0.98 -5.42
N SER A 149 3.39 0.47 -5.09
CA SER A 149 2.14 1.22 -5.08
C SER A 149 1.31 0.87 -3.86
N THR A 150 0.89 1.90 -3.13
CA THR A 150 -0.11 1.74 -2.06
C THR A 150 -1.51 1.49 -2.61
N ARG A 151 -1.72 1.65 -3.92
CA ARG A 151 -3.01 1.45 -4.61
C ARG A 151 -2.86 0.53 -5.83
N PRO A 152 -2.66 -0.78 -5.65
CA PRO A 152 -2.62 -1.73 -6.75
C PRO A 152 -3.90 -1.67 -7.61
N SER A 153 -3.81 -1.95 -8.91
CA SER A 153 -4.94 -1.87 -9.84
C SER A 153 -6.02 -2.93 -9.53
N THR A 154 -7.21 -2.77 -10.13
CA THR A 154 -8.29 -3.78 -10.02
C THR A 154 -7.82 -5.14 -10.54
N ASP A 155 -7.06 -5.18 -11.62
CA ASP A 155 -6.59 -6.43 -12.23
C ASP A 155 -5.50 -7.08 -11.39
N GLN A 156 -4.57 -6.30 -10.82
CA GLN A 156 -3.58 -6.79 -9.86
C GLN A 156 -4.22 -7.40 -8.61
N ARG A 157 -5.31 -6.80 -8.10
CA ARG A 157 -6.07 -7.36 -6.96
C ARG A 157 -6.80 -8.65 -7.35
N ARG A 158 -7.31 -8.75 -8.58
CA ARG A 158 -7.95 -9.96 -9.11
C ARG A 158 -6.95 -11.09 -9.27
N GLN A 159 -5.83 -10.84 -9.93
CA GLN A 159 -4.74 -11.80 -10.07
C GLN A 159 -4.24 -12.29 -8.72
N LEU A 160 -4.20 -11.43 -7.69
CA LEU A 160 -3.80 -11.86 -6.36
C LEU A 160 -4.80 -12.85 -5.76
N ALA A 161 -6.10 -12.62 -5.96
CA ALA A 161 -7.14 -13.58 -5.56
C ALA A 161 -6.97 -14.91 -6.29
N ASP A 162 -6.72 -14.87 -7.59
CA ASP A 162 -6.45 -16.06 -8.41
C ASP A 162 -5.26 -16.85 -7.87
N CYS A 163 -4.11 -16.20 -7.66
CA CYS A 163 -2.91 -16.85 -7.15
C CYS A 163 -3.09 -17.45 -5.75
N ILE A 164 -3.80 -16.76 -4.84
CA ILE A 164 -4.10 -17.32 -3.51
C ILE A 164 -4.94 -18.60 -3.66
N VAL A 165 -5.99 -18.56 -4.50
CA VAL A 165 -6.91 -19.69 -4.61
C VAL A 165 -6.24 -20.89 -5.27
N GLU A 166 -5.48 -20.66 -6.33
CA GLU A 166 -4.81 -21.71 -7.10
C GLU A 166 -3.70 -22.40 -6.30
N GLN A 167 -2.97 -21.67 -5.46
CA GLN A 167 -1.87 -22.25 -4.68
C GLN A 167 -2.32 -22.95 -3.39
N PHE A 168 -3.42 -22.50 -2.75
CA PHE A 168 -3.87 -23.04 -1.46
C PHE A 168 -5.05 -24.00 -1.56
N PHE A 169 -5.84 -23.92 -2.63
CA PHE A 169 -7.04 -24.74 -2.81
C PHE A 169 -7.07 -25.49 -4.15
N PRO A 170 -5.95 -26.11 -4.61
CA PRO A 170 -5.93 -26.83 -5.89
C PRO A 170 -6.84 -28.07 -5.89
N TYR A 171 -7.20 -28.58 -4.71
CA TYR A 171 -8.03 -29.78 -4.54
C TYR A 171 -9.54 -29.52 -4.73
N MET A 172 -9.98 -28.26 -4.74
CA MET A 172 -11.40 -27.91 -4.90
C MET A 172 -11.85 -28.02 -6.36
N THR A 173 -13.16 -28.07 -6.60
CA THR A 173 -13.72 -28.01 -7.96
C THR A 173 -13.56 -26.61 -8.55
N GLU A 174 -13.71 -26.49 -9.88
CA GLU A 174 -13.60 -25.18 -10.54
C GLU A 174 -14.65 -24.18 -10.04
N ASP A 175 -15.90 -24.63 -9.84
CA ASP A 175 -16.97 -23.78 -9.32
C ASP A 175 -16.70 -23.30 -7.89
N GLU A 176 -16.19 -24.18 -7.02
CA GLU A 176 -15.78 -23.81 -5.66
C GLU A 176 -14.63 -22.81 -5.67
N ARG A 177 -13.63 -23.02 -6.54
CA ARG A 177 -12.52 -22.07 -6.73
C ARG A 177 -13.02 -20.72 -7.21
N LEU A 178 -13.95 -20.67 -8.16
CA LEU A 178 -14.52 -19.42 -8.66
C LEU A 178 -15.25 -18.66 -7.55
N ASN A 179 -16.06 -19.36 -6.75
CA ASN A 179 -16.73 -18.77 -5.58
C ASN A 179 -15.72 -18.23 -4.55
N LEU A 180 -14.60 -18.93 -4.33
CA LEU A 180 -13.54 -18.45 -3.45
C LEU A 180 -12.80 -17.24 -4.03
N LYS A 181 -12.50 -17.24 -5.33
CA LYS A 181 -11.90 -16.09 -6.03
C LYS A 181 -12.75 -14.84 -5.81
N ASP A 182 -14.06 -14.96 -6.01
CA ASP A 182 -15.03 -13.88 -5.75
C ASP A 182 -15.07 -13.44 -4.28
N ALA A 183 -14.93 -14.37 -3.33
CA ALA A 183 -14.86 -14.05 -1.90
C ALA A 183 -13.58 -13.28 -1.53
N PHE A 184 -12.44 -13.57 -2.18
CA PHE A 184 -11.20 -12.82 -2.01
C PHE A 184 -11.24 -11.46 -2.70
N PHE A 185 -11.74 -11.39 -3.93
CA PHE A 185 -11.91 -10.14 -4.66
C PHE A 185 -12.99 -10.24 -5.74
N THR A 186 -14.00 -9.38 -5.64
CA THR A 186 -14.96 -9.13 -6.72
C THR A 186 -14.73 -7.73 -7.28
N PRO A 187 -14.51 -7.57 -8.60
CA PRO A 187 -14.42 -6.25 -9.21
C PRO A 187 -15.78 -5.53 -9.17
N SER A 188 -15.77 -4.22 -9.38
CA SER A 188 -17.02 -3.48 -9.59
C SER A 188 -17.71 -3.95 -10.86
N CYS A 189 -19.02 -4.13 -10.81
CA CYS A 189 -19.83 -4.41 -11.98
C CYS A 189 -21.02 -3.43 -12.05
N THR A 190 -21.49 -3.18 -13.27
CA THR A 190 -22.76 -2.48 -13.49
C THR A 190 -23.74 -3.43 -14.11
N PHE A 191 -24.95 -3.49 -13.58
CA PHE A 191 -26.02 -4.32 -14.10
C PHE A 191 -27.32 -3.54 -14.14
N GLN A 192 -28.20 -3.95 -15.04
CA GLN A 192 -29.52 -3.38 -15.17
C GLN A 192 -30.50 -4.25 -14.38
N ASN A 193 -31.26 -3.65 -13.46
CA ASN A 193 -32.28 -4.42 -12.74
C ASN A 193 -33.48 -4.72 -13.66
N SER A 194 -34.40 -5.57 -13.19
CA SER A 194 -35.64 -5.92 -13.89
C SER A 194 -36.55 -4.73 -14.21
N ARG A 195 -36.28 -3.54 -13.63
CA ARG A 195 -37.00 -2.29 -13.89
C ARG A 195 -36.23 -1.34 -14.82
N GLY A 196 -35.18 -1.81 -15.49
CA GLY A 196 -34.38 -1.01 -16.42
C GLY A 196 -33.40 -0.03 -15.75
N LYS A 197 -33.34 0.04 -14.41
CA LYS A 197 -32.44 0.94 -13.67
C LYS A 197 -31.04 0.33 -13.58
N ARG A 198 -30.04 1.07 -14.07
CA ARG A 198 -28.62 0.72 -13.94
C ARG A 198 -28.19 0.88 -12.47
N THR A 199 -27.66 -0.19 -11.89
CA THR A 199 -27.12 -0.21 -10.53
C THR A 199 -25.64 -0.60 -10.61
N SER A 200 -24.78 0.13 -9.91
CA SER A 200 -23.36 -0.22 -9.78
C SER A 200 -23.11 -0.93 -8.45
N LYS A 201 -22.44 -2.09 -8.50
CA LYS A 201 -21.91 -2.76 -7.33
C LYS A 201 -20.46 -2.32 -7.15
N ARG A 202 -20.13 -1.87 -5.93
CA ARG A 202 -18.75 -1.52 -5.58
C ARG A 202 -17.89 -2.79 -5.53
N PRO A 203 -16.57 -2.69 -5.74
CA PRO A 203 -15.67 -3.82 -5.53
C PRO A 203 -15.80 -4.35 -4.09
N SER A 204 -15.64 -5.65 -3.91
CA SER A 204 -15.80 -6.34 -2.63
C SER A 204 -14.79 -7.47 -2.44
N GLY A 205 -14.81 -8.12 -1.26
CA GLY A 205 -13.95 -9.25 -0.92
C GLY A 205 -12.85 -8.89 0.07
N PHE A 206 -12.18 -9.91 0.62
CA PHE A 206 -11.18 -9.75 1.69
C PHE A 206 -10.03 -8.81 1.29
N ILE A 207 -9.55 -8.90 0.05
CA ILE A 207 -8.47 -8.05 -0.49
C ILE A 207 -8.94 -6.60 -0.56
N GLN A 208 -10.16 -6.36 -1.05
CA GLN A 208 -10.72 -5.01 -1.13
C GLN A 208 -10.91 -4.41 0.27
N SER A 209 -11.43 -5.20 1.23
CA SER A 209 -11.58 -4.76 2.62
C SER A 209 -10.24 -4.41 3.28
N TYR A 210 -9.19 -5.18 3.01
CA TYR A 210 -7.84 -4.89 3.49
C TYR A 210 -7.37 -3.51 3.02
N PHE A 211 -7.45 -3.23 1.71
CA PHE A 211 -7.00 -1.95 1.16
C PHE A 211 -7.81 -0.75 1.66
N VAL A 212 -9.13 -0.89 1.78
CA VAL A 212 -9.98 0.17 2.34
C VAL A 212 -9.54 0.52 3.76
N ASN A 213 -9.33 -0.49 4.62
CA ASN A 213 -8.88 -0.27 5.99
C ASN A 213 -7.45 0.30 6.04
N PHE A 214 -6.55 -0.22 5.20
CA PHE A 214 -5.19 0.27 5.09
C PHE A 214 -5.16 1.75 4.72
N TRP A 215 -5.91 2.19 3.71
CA TRP A 215 -5.95 3.60 3.32
C TRP A 215 -6.61 4.49 4.36
N GLN A 216 -7.64 3.99 5.07
CA GLN A 216 -8.25 4.74 6.16
C GLN A 216 -7.27 4.98 7.31
N ALA A 217 -6.49 3.97 7.68
CA ALA A 217 -5.49 4.06 8.74
C ALA A 217 -4.26 4.92 8.35
N ASN A 218 -3.97 5.04 7.05
CA ASN A 218 -2.83 5.79 6.53
C ASN A 218 -3.26 7.07 5.78
N LYS A 219 -4.43 7.63 6.08
CA LYS A 219 -4.78 8.95 5.54
C LYS A 219 -3.78 9.98 6.07
N PRO A 220 -3.18 10.81 5.21
CA PRO A 220 -2.42 11.94 5.69
C PRO A 220 -3.32 12.78 6.58
N ILE A 221 -2.92 12.99 7.83
CA ILE A 221 -3.56 13.96 8.71
C ILE A 221 -3.43 15.29 7.97
N PRO A 222 -4.53 16.01 7.66
CA PRO A 222 -4.40 17.30 7.02
C PRO A 222 -3.46 18.15 7.89
N LYS A 223 -2.40 18.68 7.27
CA LYS A 223 -1.57 19.71 7.89
C LYS A 223 -2.55 20.79 8.35
N ILE A 224 -2.79 20.87 9.66
CA ILE A 224 -3.29 22.12 10.22
C ILE A 224 -2.20 23.11 9.82
N CYS A 225 -2.52 24.06 8.96
CA CYS A 225 -1.62 25.14 8.62
C CYS A 225 -1.26 25.84 9.94
N ASN A 226 -0.08 25.53 10.47
CA ASN A 226 0.51 26.17 11.63
C ASN A 226 0.98 27.58 11.24
N GLU A 227 0.05 28.44 10.82
CA GLU A 227 0.26 29.90 10.81
C GLU A 227 -0.54 30.58 11.92
N LYS A 228 -1.33 29.83 12.70
CA LYS A 228 -2.03 30.35 13.89
C LYS A 228 -1.69 29.63 15.20
N LEU A 229 -0.78 28.65 15.19
CA LEU A 229 -0.39 27.92 16.39
C LEU A 229 0.88 28.45 17.08
N GLU A 230 1.52 29.49 16.52
CA GLU A 230 2.65 30.18 17.16
C GLU A 230 2.23 31.33 18.10
N MET A 231 0.93 31.57 18.29
CA MET A 231 0.43 32.55 19.28
C MET A 231 -0.44 31.95 20.39
N ALA A 232 -0.39 30.62 20.60
CA ALA A 232 -1.22 29.97 21.63
C ALA A 232 -0.41 29.08 22.58
N ILE A 233 0.91 29.20 22.57
CA ILE A 233 1.79 28.61 23.59
C ILE A 233 2.51 29.77 24.29
N GLU A 234 1.74 30.70 24.83
CA GLU A 234 2.16 31.50 25.96
C GLU A 234 0.88 32.05 26.61
N ASP A 235 0.70 31.60 27.84
CA ASP A 235 -0.22 32.08 28.86
C ASP A 235 -1.70 31.66 28.84
N ASP A 236 -1.97 30.85 29.88
CA ASP A 236 -3.14 30.80 30.75
C ASP A 236 -4.41 30.04 30.37
N GLU A 237 -4.88 29.36 31.42
CA GLU A 237 -6.03 28.48 31.56
C GLU A 237 -7.29 28.92 30.78
N LEU A 238 -7.58 28.26 29.66
CA LEU A 238 -8.90 28.35 29.04
C LEU A 238 -9.94 27.69 29.94
N SER A 239 -10.71 28.52 30.65
CA SER A 239 -11.79 28.09 31.53
C SER A 239 -12.89 27.32 30.77
N GLN A 240 -13.51 26.37 31.45
CA GLN A 240 -14.54 25.46 30.89
C GLN A 240 -15.75 26.17 30.25
N GLU A 241 -15.94 27.47 30.49
CA GLU A 241 -17.05 28.25 29.95
C GLU A 241 -16.91 28.56 28.45
N GLU A 242 -15.69 28.69 27.92
CA GLU A 242 -15.47 28.96 26.48
C GLU A 242 -15.71 27.72 25.60
N PHE A 243 -15.45 26.52 26.14
CA PHE A 243 -15.69 25.27 25.41
C PHE A 243 -17.19 24.98 25.20
N LEU A 244 -18.03 25.41 26.15
CA LEU A 244 -19.49 25.31 26.05
C LEU A 244 -20.05 26.30 25.01
N SER A 245 -19.51 27.52 24.96
CA SER A 245 -19.87 28.55 23.97
C SER A 245 -19.65 28.09 22.51
N ILE A 246 -18.52 27.44 22.22
CA ILE A 246 -18.20 26.95 20.87
C ILE A 246 -19.13 25.80 20.46
N GLN A 247 -19.48 24.90 21.40
CA GLN A 247 -20.42 23.81 21.11
C GLN A 247 -21.85 24.31 20.86
N GLU A 248 -22.29 25.34 21.59
CA GLU A 248 -23.59 25.97 21.38
C GLU A 248 -23.63 26.75 20.05
N TRP A 249 -22.55 27.43 19.69
CA TRP A 249 -22.42 28.12 18.40
C TRP A 249 -22.44 27.15 17.21
N LEU A 250 -21.77 25.99 17.33
CA LEU A 250 -21.78 24.94 16.29
C LEU A 250 -23.13 24.22 16.17
N LYS A 251 -23.92 24.16 17.24
CA LYS A 251 -25.30 23.66 17.19
C LYS A 251 -26.25 24.66 16.53
N ALA A 252 -26.06 25.95 16.77
CA ALA A 252 -26.88 27.02 16.17
C ALA A 252 -26.68 27.16 14.65
N ASN A 253 -25.53 26.75 14.11
CA ASN A 253 -25.15 26.96 12.70
C ASN A 253 -25.13 25.69 11.83
N ARG A 254 -25.91 24.66 12.17
CA ARG A 254 -26.06 23.46 11.32
C ARG A 254 -26.98 23.73 10.11
N GLY A 255 -26.38 24.13 8.99
CA GLY A 255 -27.00 24.21 7.67
C GLY A 255 -26.02 23.85 6.55
N PRO A 256 -26.49 23.56 5.32
CA PRO A 256 -25.61 23.07 4.25
C PRO A 256 -24.60 24.14 3.80
N PRO A 257 -23.42 23.73 3.27
CA PRO A 257 -22.16 24.51 3.29
C PRO A 257 -22.10 25.76 2.40
N ALA A 258 -23.23 26.20 1.85
CA ALA A 258 -23.27 27.20 0.78
C ALA A 258 -23.50 28.64 1.25
N LYS A 259 -23.65 28.91 2.55
CA LYS A 259 -23.89 30.29 3.07
C LYS A 259 -22.80 30.85 4.00
N ILE A 260 -21.70 30.13 4.18
CA ILE A 260 -20.62 30.57 5.10
C ILE A 260 -19.71 31.63 4.46
N PHE A 261 -19.78 31.84 3.13
CA PHE A 261 -18.88 32.75 2.40
C PHE A 261 -19.52 34.04 1.86
N GLU A 262 -20.78 34.36 2.19
CA GLU A 262 -21.44 35.58 1.66
C GLU A 262 -21.24 36.86 2.50
N ASN A 263 -20.56 36.80 3.65
CA ASN A 263 -20.29 37.99 4.48
C ASN A 263 -18.83 38.09 4.94
N LEU A 264 -17.88 38.00 4.00
CA LEU A 264 -16.52 38.55 4.17
C LEU A 264 -16.32 39.72 3.22
#